data_AF-A0A836UPS8-F1
#
_entry.id   AF-A0A836UPS8-F1
#
_cell.length_a   1.000
_cell.length_b   1.000
_cell.length_c   1.000
_cell.angle_alpha   90.00
_cell.angle_beta   90.00
_cell.angle_gamma   90.00
#
_symmetry.space_group_name_H-M   'P 1'
#
loop_
_entity.id
_entity.type
_entity.pdbx_description
1 polymer ?
#
loop_
_entity_poly.entity_id
_entity_poly.type
_entity_poly.pdbx_seq_one_letter_code
_entity_poly.pdbx_strand_id
1 'polypeptide(L)'
;MMRRSAFFIETAPEITRLTLVEGMGVIGDIDTSQARFKRMHGAMGQLIKSGIIRGDVRNDYPIELLIQILFGSYLYALLTWLSAQQHSLAENLEETAIFLAESIAPKA
;
A
#
# COMPACT_ATOMS: atom_id res chain seq x y z
N MET A 1 -1.23 12.01 0.29
CA MET A 1 -0.94 11.17 -0.90
C MET A 1 -2.06 10.17 -1.17
N MET A 2 -2.44 9.31 -0.21
CA MET A 2 -3.44 8.26 -0.42
C MET A 2 -4.84 8.74 -0.86
N ARG A 3 -5.35 9.85 -0.29
CA ARG A 3 -6.63 10.45 -0.70
C ARG A 3 -6.67 10.87 -2.19
N ARG A 4 -5.57 11.41 -2.72
CA ARG A 4 -5.48 11.83 -4.13
C ARG A 4 -5.46 10.65 -5.09
N SER A 5 -4.74 9.57 -4.74
CA SER A 5 -4.80 8.33 -5.53
C SER A 5 -6.18 7.69 -5.48
N ALA A 6 -6.87 7.74 -4.33
CA ALA A 6 -8.21 7.19 -4.16
C ALA A 6 -9.22 7.89 -5.08
N PHE A 7 -9.23 9.23 -5.11
CA PHE A 7 -10.09 10.00 -6.00
C PHE A 7 -9.92 9.62 -7.48
N PHE A 8 -8.67 9.46 -7.93
CA PHE A 8 -8.40 9.06 -9.32
C PHE A 8 -8.94 7.65 -9.62
N ILE A 9 -8.82 6.73 -8.67
CA ILE A 9 -9.36 5.37 -8.80
C ILE A 9 -10.90 5.38 -8.82
N GLU A 10 -11.52 6.17 -7.95
CA GLU A 10 -12.98 6.33 -7.86
C GLU A 10 -13.58 6.91 -9.14
N THR A 11 -12.85 7.74 -9.90
CA THR A 11 -13.34 8.29 -11.18
C THR A 11 -13.39 7.26 -12.32
N ALA A 12 -12.71 6.12 -12.19
CA ALA A 12 -12.65 5.09 -13.22
C ALA A 12 -12.57 3.67 -12.60
N PRO A 13 -13.59 3.21 -11.87
CA PRO A 13 -13.57 1.95 -11.14
C PRO A 13 -13.41 0.73 -12.04
N GLU A 14 -14.10 0.70 -13.18
CA GLU A 14 -14.03 -0.41 -14.15
C GLU A 14 -12.63 -0.57 -14.74
N ILE A 15 -12.02 0.54 -15.18
CA ILE A 15 -10.66 0.56 -15.73
C ILE A 15 -9.63 0.16 -14.66
N THR A 16 -9.80 0.66 -13.44
CA THR A 16 -8.93 0.30 -12.31
C THR A 16 -9.05 -1.20 -12.01
N ARG A 17 -10.27 -1.75 -11.97
CA ARG A 17 -10.51 -3.18 -11.76
C ARG A 17 -9.80 -4.01 -12.82
N LEU A 18 -9.98 -3.69 -14.10
CA LEU A 18 -9.35 -4.40 -15.22
C LEU A 18 -7.82 -4.34 -15.12
N THR A 19 -7.27 -3.14 -14.90
CA THR A 19 -5.81 -2.94 -14.75
C THR A 19 -5.25 -3.74 -13.58
N LEU A 20 -5.99 -3.83 -12.48
CA LEU A 20 -5.57 -4.58 -11.29
C LEU A 20 -5.66 -6.08 -11.51
N VAL A 21 -6.72 -6.58 -12.15
CA VAL A 21 -6.88 -8.00 -12.51
C VAL A 21 -5.79 -8.43 -13.48
N GLU A 22 -5.52 -7.65 -14.52
CA GLU A 22 -4.42 -7.91 -15.47
C GLU A 22 -3.06 -7.85 -14.75
N GLY A 23 -2.85 -6.84 -13.90
CA GLY A 23 -1.63 -6.70 -13.11
C GLY A 23 -1.41 -7.86 -12.13
N MET A 24 -2.46 -8.39 -11.52
CA MET A 24 -2.42 -9.59 -10.69
C MET A 24 -2.21 -10.86 -11.53
N GLY A 25 -2.75 -10.93 -12.74
CA GLY A 25 -2.47 -12.02 -13.69
C GLY A 25 -0.98 -12.12 -14.03
N VAL A 26 -0.29 -10.99 -14.14
CA VAL A 26 1.17 -10.92 -14.32
C VAL A 26 1.94 -11.43 -13.09
N ILE A 27 1.33 -11.50 -11.90
CA ILE A 27 1.97 -12.14 -10.72
C ILE A 27 2.20 -13.64 -10.98
N GLY A 28 1.36 -14.27 -11.80
CA GLY A 28 1.52 -15.66 -12.22
C GLY A 28 2.77 -15.90 -13.08
N ASP A 29 3.33 -14.85 -13.70
CA ASP A 29 4.65 -14.88 -14.33
C ASP A 29 5.72 -14.47 -13.30
N ILE A 30 6.31 -15.48 -12.67
CA ILE A 30 7.24 -15.33 -11.54
C ILE A 30 8.42 -14.42 -11.87
N ASP A 31 8.97 -14.50 -13.09
CA ASP A 31 10.18 -13.77 -13.47
C ASP A 31 9.89 -12.27 -13.64
N THR A 32 8.80 -11.94 -14.35
CA THR A 32 8.37 -10.56 -14.55
C THR A 32 7.87 -9.93 -13.25
N SER A 33 7.12 -10.70 -12.46
CA SER A 33 6.58 -10.30 -11.16
C SER A 33 7.69 -9.99 -10.17
N GLN A 34 8.71 -10.86 -10.06
CA GLN A 34 9.85 -10.64 -9.15
C GLN A 34 10.54 -9.31 -9.39
N ALA A 35 10.83 -8.96 -10.64
CA ALA A 35 11.57 -7.72 -10.94
C ALA A 35 10.77 -6.45 -10.57
N ARG A 36 9.44 -6.49 -10.69
CA ARG A 36 8.56 -5.38 -10.29
C ARG A 36 8.42 -5.30 -8.78
N PHE A 37 8.12 -6.42 -8.13
CA PHE A 37 8.05 -6.51 -6.67
C PHE A 37 9.36 -6.09 -6.01
N LYS A 38 10.51 -6.54 -6.52
CA LYS A 38 11.83 -6.16 -5.97
C LYS A 38 12.08 -4.65 -6.02
N ARG A 39 11.71 -3.98 -7.12
CA ARG A 39 11.84 -2.52 -7.24
C ARG A 39 10.93 -1.78 -6.26
N MET A 40 9.67 -2.18 -6.21
CA MET A 40 8.66 -1.64 -5.30
C MET A 40 9.09 -1.81 -3.84
N HIS A 41 9.48 -3.03 -3.47
CA HIS A 41 9.98 -3.39 -2.14
C HIS A 41 11.22 -2.57 -1.76
N GLY A 42 12.18 -2.44 -2.68
CA GLY A 42 13.37 -1.62 -2.48
C GLY A 42 13.04 -0.16 -2.21
N ALA A 43 12.11 0.44 -2.95
CA ALA A 43 11.68 1.82 -2.74
C ALA A 43 11.02 2.02 -1.37
N MET A 44 10.15 1.09 -0.96
CA MET A 44 9.51 1.14 0.36
C MET A 44 10.51 0.96 1.49
N GLY A 45 11.49 0.06 1.32
CA GLY A 45 12.58 -0.11 2.27
C GLY A 45 13.38 1.19 2.47
N GLN A 46 13.66 1.93 1.40
CA GLN A 46 14.34 3.23 1.52
C GLN A 46 13.50 4.27 2.25
N LEU A 47 12.19 4.31 1.99
CA LEU A 47 11.27 5.23 2.67
C LEU A 47 11.22 4.96 4.18
N ILE A 48 11.05 3.70 4.58
CA ILE A 48 11.00 3.29 5.98
C ILE A 48 12.34 3.56 6.67
N LYS A 49 13.46 3.20 6.05
CA LYS A 49 14.81 3.49 6.59
C LYS A 49 14.99 4.98 6.84
N SER A 50 14.55 5.82 5.91
CA SER A 50 14.62 7.27 6.05
C SER A 50 13.77 7.77 7.21
N GLY A 51 12.57 7.22 7.39
CA GLY A 51 11.70 7.51 8.54
C GLY A 51 12.33 7.10 9.87
N ILE A 52 12.98 5.93 9.92
CA ILE A 52 13.70 5.46 11.11
C ILE A 52 14.86 6.42 11.45
N ILE A 53 15.65 6.83 10.45
CA ILE A 53 16.79 7.74 10.65
C ILE A 53 16.32 9.10 11.20
N ARG A 54 15.15 9.59 10.77
CA ARG A 54 14.57 10.85 11.24
C ARG A 54 13.84 10.74 12.58
N GLY A 55 13.63 9.53 13.09
CA GLY A 55 12.80 9.31 14.28
C GLY A 55 11.30 9.43 14.02
N ASP A 56 10.86 9.34 12.76
CA ASP A 56 9.44 9.36 12.39
C ASP A 56 8.81 7.95 12.47
N VAL A 57 9.63 6.91 12.42
CA VAL A 57 9.21 5.50 12.33
C VAL A 57 9.95 4.66 13.36
N ARG A 58 9.24 3.73 13.99
CA ARG A 58 9.78 2.75 14.93
C ARG A 58 10.87 1.86 14.33
N ASN A 59 11.80 1.44 15.18
CA ASN A 59 12.93 0.59 14.80
C ASN A 59 13.00 -0.74 15.56
N ASP A 60 11.98 -1.05 16.35
CA ASP A 60 11.89 -2.26 17.18
C ASP A 60 11.32 -3.47 16.43
N TYR A 61 11.02 -3.33 15.14
CA TYR A 61 10.59 -4.41 14.25
C TYR A 61 11.44 -4.48 12.98
N PRO A 62 11.54 -5.67 12.34
CA PRO A 62 12.18 -5.80 11.05
C PRO A 62 11.53 -4.88 10.01
N ILE A 63 12.34 -4.19 9.20
CA ILE A 63 11.87 -3.33 8.11
C ILE A 63 10.91 -4.09 7.18
N GLU A 64 11.21 -5.36 6.92
CA GLU A 64 10.38 -6.25 6.09
C GLU A 64 8.94 -6.36 6.58
N LEU A 65 8.74 -6.47 7.90
CA LEU A 65 7.41 -6.50 8.51
C LEU A 65 6.70 -5.15 8.35
N LEU A 66 7.41 -4.04 8.54
CA LEU A 66 6.84 -2.70 8.37
C LEU A 66 6.41 -2.45 6.91
N ILE A 67 7.19 -2.90 5.93
CA ILE A 67 6.82 -2.86 4.50
C ILE A 67 5.55 -3.69 4.26
N GLN A 68 5.52 -4.92 4.77
CA GLN A 68 4.39 -5.84 4.59
C GLN A 68 3.09 -5.25 5.12
N ILE A 69 3.11 -4.64 6.32
CA ILE A 69 1.93 -4.04 6.94
C ILE A 69 1.44 -2.84 6.11
N LEU A 70 2.36 -1.92 5.74
CA LEU A 70 1.99 -0.74 4.95
C LEU A 70 1.38 -1.11 3.59
N PHE A 71 2.05 -1.99 2.85
CA PHE A 71 1.61 -2.38 1.51
C PHE A 71 0.38 -3.28 1.55
N GLY A 72 0.35 -4.23 2.48
CA GLY A 72 -0.76 -5.17 2.65
C GLY A 72 -2.07 -4.47 2.97
N SER A 73 -2.06 -3.49 3.90
CA SER A 73 -3.24 -2.72 4.26
C SER A 73 -3.78 -1.90 3.07
N TYR A 74 -2.89 -1.24 2.31
CA TYR A 74 -3.29 -0.49 1.11
C TYR A 74 -3.93 -1.40 0.04
N LEU A 75 -3.26 -2.51 -0.29
CA LEU A 75 -3.73 -3.44 -1.30
C LEU A 75 -5.06 -4.09 -0.89
N TYR A 76 -5.20 -4.46 0.39
CA TYR A 76 -6.43 -5.03 0.93
C TYR A 76 -7.59 -4.05 0.82
N ALA A 77 -7.42 -2.80 1.27
CA ALA A 77 -8.46 -1.77 1.18
C ALA A 77 -8.94 -1.55 -0.27
N LEU A 78 -8.00 -1.54 -1.22
CA LEU A 78 -8.31 -1.42 -2.65
C LEU A 78 -9.10 -2.62 -3.19
N LEU A 79 -8.69 -3.84 -2.87
CA LEU A 79 -9.37 -5.07 -3.30
C LEU A 79 -10.78 -5.18 -2.72
N THR A 80 -10.94 -4.87 -1.43
CA THR A 80 -12.24 -4.83 -0.76
C THR A 80 -13.16 -3.83 -1.44
N TRP A 81 -12.67 -2.62 -1.72
CA TRP A 81 -13.47 -1.61 -2.39
C TRP A 81 -13.88 -2.03 -3.80
N LEU A 82 -12.97 -2.58 -4.61
CA LEU A 82 -13.27 -3.04 -5.97
C LEU A 82 -14.33 -4.15 -6.03
N SER A 83 -14.46 -4.93 -4.95
CA SER A 83 -15.37 -6.07 -4.85
C SER A 83 -16.82 -5.67 -4.55
N ALA A 84 -17.05 -4.54 -3.88
CA ALA A 84 -18.38 -4.19 -3.40
C ALA A 84 -18.76 -2.70 -3.55
N GLN A 85 -17.79 -1.80 -3.65
CA GLN A 85 -17.93 -0.33 -3.83
C GLN A 85 -18.95 0.34 -2.87
N GLN A 86 -19.18 -0.24 -1.69
CA GLN A 86 -20.24 0.22 -0.77
C GLN A 86 -19.85 1.48 0.03
N HIS A 87 -18.56 1.85 0.03
CA HIS A 87 -17.98 2.97 0.78
C HIS A 87 -17.00 3.75 -0.08
N SER A 88 -16.67 5.00 0.29
CA SER A 88 -15.62 5.75 -0.38
C SER A 88 -14.26 5.09 -0.15
N LEU A 89 -13.53 4.83 -1.24
CA LEU A 89 -12.15 4.40 -1.20
C LEU A 89 -11.27 5.49 -0.56
N ALA A 90 -11.60 6.76 -0.82
CA ALA A 90 -10.85 7.89 -0.25
C ALA A 90 -10.93 7.92 1.27
N GLU A 91 -12.12 7.74 1.84
CA GLU A 91 -12.32 7.65 3.29
C GLU A 91 -11.60 6.42 3.86
N ASN A 92 -11.81 5.24 3.27
CA ASN A 92 -11.17 4.00 3.73
C ASN A 92 -9.63 4.09 3.74
N LEU A 93 -9.04 4.65 2.68
CA LEU A 93 -7.59 4.81 2.58
C LEU A 93 -7.06 5.90 3.51
N GLU A 94 -7.85 6.92 3.84
CA GLU A 94 -7.49 7.94 4.82
C GLU A 94 -7.47 7.35 6.25
N GLU A 95 -8.50 6.61 6.64
CA GLU A 95 -8.55 5.91 7.92
C GLU A 95 -7.40 4.89 8.04
N THR A 96 -7.14 4.14 6.98
CA THR A 96 -6.01 3.20 6.91
C THR A 96 -4.68 3.94 7.10
N ALA A 97 -4.50 5.11 6.48
CA ALA A 97 -3.28 5.89 6.62
C ALA A 97 -3.07 6.39 8.05
N ILE A 98 -4.14 6.87 8.71
CA ILE A 98 -4.09 7.33 10.10
C ILE A 98 -3.70 6.17 11.02
N PHE A 99 -4.39 5.04 10.92
CA PHE A 99 -4.08 3.86 11.73
C PHE A 99 -2.65 3.36 11.53
N LEU A 100 -2.19 3.31 10.28
CA LEU A 100 -0.82 2.91 9.97
C LEU A 100 0.21 3.88 10.53
N ALA A 101 -0.04 5.20 10.45
CA ALA A 101 0.85 6.21 11.00
C ALA A 101 1.04 6.02 12.52
N GLU A 102 -0.04 5.75 13.25
CA GLU A 102 0.01 5.43 14.68
C GLU A 102 0.75 4.11 14.95
N SER A 103 0.49 3.08 14.14
CA SER A 103 1.07 1.74 14.32
C SER A 103 2.57 1.68 14.08
N ILE A 104 3.08 2.51 13.16
CA ILE A 104 4.51 2.57 12.82
C ILE A 104 5.25 3.69 13.56
N ALA A 105 4.55 4.54 14.32
CA ALA A 105 5.18 5.60 15.09
C ALA A 105 6.20 5.03 16.10
N PRO A 106 7.27 5.77 16.43
CA PRO A 106 8.22 5.36 17.46
C PRO A 106 7.51 5.11 18.79
N LYS A 107 8.03 4.18 19.59
CA LYS A 107 7.62 4.07 20.99
C LYS A 107 8.10 5.29 21.76
N ALA A 108 7.22 5.82 22.62
CA ALA A 108 7.57 6.82 23.63
C ALA A 108 8.51 6.23 24.69
#